data_AF-A0A9C9XV15-F1
#
_entry.id   AF-A0A9C9XV15-F1
#
_cell.length_a   1.000
_cell.length_b   1.000
_cell.length_c   1.000
_cell.angle_alpha   90.00
_cell.angle_beta   90.00
_cell.angle_gamma   90.00
#
_symmetry.space_group_name_H-M   'P 1'
#
loop_
_entity.id
_entity.type
_entity.pdbx_description
1 polymer ?
#
loop_
_entity_poly.entity_id
_entity_poly.type
_entity_poly.pdbx_seq_one_letter_code
_entity_poly.pdbx_strand_id
1 'polypeptide(L)' 'MMVRRALDRLQPEFPSLEVKEIDIMIHPGTAWKNNIRMIPTLVCGEQRLSGIYLSTARVRSFLARCRGDAGSE' A
#
# COMPACT_ATOMS: atom_id res chain seq x y z
N MET A 1 -6.56 11.16 8.51
CA MET A 1 -6.96 10.77 7.14
C MET A 1 -6.94 9.26 7.05
N MET A 2 -8.04 8.62 6.64
CA MET A 2 -8.09 7.16 6.44
C MET A 2 -7.35 6.82 5.15
N VAL A 3 -6.36 5.93 5.20
CA VAL A 3 -5.53 5.54 4.04
C VAL A 3 -6.39 5.06 2.87
N ARG A 4 -7.47 4.35 3.16
CA ARG A 4 -8.46 3.91 2.17
C ARG A 4 -9.02 5.05 1.32
N ARG A 5 -9.47 6.13 1.96
CA ARG A 5 -9.99 7.33 1.26
C ARG A 5 -8.94 8.00 0.38
N ALA A 6 -7.66 7.91 0.74
CA ALA A 6 -6.58 8.43 -0.10
C ALA A 6 -6.39 7.55 -1.34
N LEU A 7 -6.47 6.22 -1.20
CA LEU A 7 -6.39 5.28 -2.31
C LEU A 7 -7.57 5.44 -3.28
N ASP A 8 -8.81 5.54 -2.76
CA ASP A 8 -10.00 5.71 -3.60
C ASP A 8 -9.91 7.00 -4.46
N ARG A 9 -9.33 8.08 -3.90
CA ARG A 9 -9.10 9.33 -4.65
C ARG A 9 -8.02 9.19 -5.72
N LEU A 10 -7.04 8.32 -5.52
CA LEU A 10 -5.93 8.10 -6.44
C LEU A 10 -6.26 7.03 -7.50
N GLN A 11 -7.24 6.17 -7.25
CA GLN A 11 -7.69 5.14 -8.19
C GLN A 11 -7.94 5.64 -9.64
N PRO A 12 -8.56 6.81 -9.90
CA PRO A 12 -8.70 7.32 -11.27
C PRO A 12 -7.37 7.68 -11.93
N GLU A 13 -6.32 8.01 -11.16
CA GLU A 13 -4.97 8.27 -11.68
C GLU A 13 -4.17 6.99 -11.93
N PHE A 14 -4.58 5.89 -11.27
CA PHE A 14 -3.93 4.58 -11.35
C PHE A 14 -4.98 3.51 -11.67
N PRO A 15 -5.47 3.41 -12.92
CA PRO A 15 -6.56 2.50 -13.27
C PRO A 15 -6.21 1.01 -13.12
N SER A 16 -4.91 0.66 -13.08
CA SER A 16 -4.43 -0.69 -12.80
C SER A 16 -4.23 -0.98 -11.31
N LEU A 17 -4.56 -0.03 -10.43
CA LEU A 17 -4.40 -0.19 -8.99
C LEU A 17 -5.51 -1.07 -8.42
N GLU A 18 -5.14 -2.27 -7.98
CA GLU A 18 -6.01 -3.12 -7.18
C GLU A 18 -5.73 -2.88 -5.69
N VAL A 19 -6.76 -2.49 -4.93
CA VAL A 19 -6.65 -2.26 -3.48
C VAL A 19 -7.27 -3.44 -2.74
N LYS A 20 -6.43 -4.28 -2.14
CA LYS A 20 -6.87 -5.36 -1.26
C LYS A 20 -6.64 -4.98 0.20
N GLU A 21 -7.74 -4.89 0.95
CA GLU A 21 -7.69 -4.68 2.39
C GLU A 21 -7.49 -6.02 3.09
N ILE A 22 -6.57 -6.06 4.06
CA ILE A 22 -6.27 -7.26 4.82
C ILE A 22 -6.39 -6.92 6.30
N ASP A 23 -7.34 -7.56 6.98
CA ASP A 23 -7.43 -7.50 8.42
C ASP A 23 -6.36 -8.41 9.04
N ILE A 24 -5.37 -7.80 9.69
CA ILE A 24 -4.27 -8.52 10.33
C ILE A 24 -4.70 -9.30 11.58
N MET A 25 -5.83 -8.95 12.20
CA MET A 25 -6.39 -9.68 13.33
C MET A 25 -6.99 -11.01 12.87
N ILE A 26 -7.54 -11.04 11.66
CA ILE A 26 -8.13 -12.24 11.04
C ILE A 26 -7.05 -13.08 10.34
N HIS A 27 -6.06 -12.43 9.73
CA HIS A 27 -5.00 -13.09 8.96
C HIS A 27 -3.59 -12.72 9.46
N PRO A 28 -3.23 -13.09 10.71
CA PRO A 28 -1.93 -12.73 11.30
C PRO A 28 -0.74 -13.30 10.53
N GLY A 29 -0.89 -14.46 9.90
CA GLY A 29 0.14 -15.06 9.06
C GLY A 29 0.54 -14.20 7.85
N THR A 30 -0.38 -13.40 7.32
CA THR A 30 -0.11 -12.49 6.20
C THR A 30 0.79 -11.34 6.64
N ALA A 31 0.59 -10.82 7.85
CA ALA A 31 1.46 -9.78 8.41
C ALA A 31 2.89 -10.30 8.57
N TRP A 32 3.06 -11.51 9.09
CA TRP A 32 4.37 -12.12 9.29
C TRP A 32 5.07 -12.44 7.96
N LYS A 33 4.36 -13.04 7.00
CA LYS A 33 4.90 -13.36 5.67
C LYS A 33 5.41 -12.11 4.93
N ASN A 34 4.74 -10.97 5.14
CA ASN A 34 5.12 -9.70 4.53
C ASN A 34 6.00 -8.83 5.46
N ASN A 35 6.48 -9.38 6.58
CA ASN A 35 7.28 -8.68 7.60
C ASN A 35 6.67 -7.34 8.07
N ILE A 36 5.34 -7.30 8.14
CA ILE A 36 4.55 -6.16 8.60
C ILE A 36 4.58 -6.15 10.13
N ARG A 37 5.30 -5.18 10.70
CA ARG A 37 5.44 -5.01 12.15
C ARG A 37 4.62 -3.85 12.72
N MET A 38 4.02 -3.05 11.84
CA MET A 38 3.30 -1.83 12.18
C MET A 38 2.15 -1.63 11.19
N ILE A 39 1.03 -1.08 11.68
CA ILE A 39 -0.11 -0.68 10.87
C ILE A 39 -0.39 0.82 11.07
N PRO A 40 -0.91 1.53 10.07
CA PRO A 40 -1.19 1.08 8.70
C PRO A 40 0.07 0.88 7.84
N THR A 41 0.03 -0.14 6.96
CA THR A 41 1.10 -0.44 5.98
C THR A 41 0.50 -0.76 4.62
N LEU A 42 1.07 -0.20 3.56
CA LEU A 42 0.81 -0.55 2.17
C LEU A 42 1.95 -1.41 1.63
N VAL A 43 1.61 -2.45 0.87
CA VAL A 43 2.57 -3.37 0.26
C VAL A 43 2.31 -3.44 -1.23
N CYS A 44 3.38 -3.51 -2.01
CA CYS A 44 3.34 -3.51 -3.46
C CYS A 44 4.58 -4.23 -3.99
N GLY A 45 4.40 -5.46 -4.47
CA GLY A 45 5.53 -6.35 -4.74
C GLY A 45 6.39 -6.51 -3.49
N GLU A 46 7.70 -6.25 -3.62
CA GLU A 46 8.66 -6.27 -2.51
C GLU A 46 8.74 -4.93 -1.75
N GLN A 47 8.13 -3.87 -2.28
CA GLN A 47 8.14 -2.55 -1.68
C GLN A 47 7.05 -2.41 -0.62
N ARG A 48 7.34 -1.65 0.43
CA ARG A 48 6.42 -1.37 1.53
C ARG A 48 6.47 0.07 1.99
N LEU A 49 5.32 0.60 2.35
CA LEU A 49 5.15 1.91 2.99
C LEU A 49 4.40 1.73 4.30
N SER A 50 5.12 1.84 5.41
CA SER A 50 4.56 1.74 6.77
C SER A 50 4.66 3.08 7.50
N GLY A 51 3.69 3.34 8.39
CA GLY A 51 3.76 4.50 9.27
C GLY A 51 2.44 4.81 9.97
N ILE A 52 2.51 5.52 11.10
CA ILE A 52 1.35 5.92 11.90
C ILE A 52 0.38 6.81 11.09
N TYR A 53 0.91 7.60 10.15
CA TYR A 53 0.13 8.45 9.26
C TYR A 53 0.68 8.40 7.83
N LEU A 54 -0.15 7.91 6.91
CA LEU A 54 0.13 7.91 5.47
C LEU A 54 -0.68 9.03 4.82
N SER A 55 -0.04 10.16 4.52
CA SER A 55 -0.66 11.25 3.79
C SER A 55 -0.86 10.88 2.31
N THR A 56 -1.86 11.47 1.64
CA THR A 56 -2.11 11.22 0.21
C THR A 56 -0.87 11.46 -0.66
N ALA A 57 -0.07 12.49 -0.36
CA ALA A 57 1.17 12.75 -1.08
C ALA A 57 2.16 11.58 -0.98
N ARG A 58 2.35 11.02 0.23
CA ARG A 58 3.20 9.85 0.46
C ARG A 58 2.68 8.61 -0.26
N VAL A 59 1.37 8.36 -0.18
CA VAL A 59 0.72 7.24 -0.87
C VAL A 59 0.90 7.39 -2.38
N ARG A 60 0.66 8.58 -2.94
CA ARG A 60 0.83 8.85 -4.38
C ARG A 60 2.28 8.63 -4.83
N SER A 61 3.26 9.14 -4.11
CA SER A 61 4.68 8.91 -4.42
C SER A 61 5.05 7.43 -4.35
N PHE A 62 4.47 6.67 -3.41
CA PHE A 62 4.68 5.23 -3.31
C PHE A 62 4.06 4.48 -4.50
N LEU A 63 2.82 4.80 -4.88
CA LEU A 63 2.16 4.22 -6.05
C LEU A 63 2.89 4.54 -7.36
N ALA A 64 3.46 5.74 -7.48
CA ALA A 64 4.28 6.09 -8.64
C ALA A 64 5.55 5.23 -8.75
N ARG A 65 6.19 4.91 -7.61
CA ARG A 65 7.36 4.00 -7.57
C ARG A 65 6.98 2.57 -7.90
N CYS A 66 5.86 2.09 -7.37
CA CYS A 66 5.28 0.79 -7.70
C CYS A 66 5.05 0.59 -9.20
N ARG A 67 4.55 1.62 -9.89
CA ARG A 67 4.34 1.56 -11.34
C ARG A 67 5.66 1.51 -12.11
N GLY A 68 6.69 2.20 -11.62
CA GLY A 68 8.04 2.20 -12.21
C GLY A 68 8.78 0.88 -12.05
N ASP A 69 8.46 0.09 -11.01
CA ASP A 69 9.07 -1.22 -10.73
C ASP A 69 8.52 -2.35 -11.60
N ALA A 70 7.46 -2.13 -12.38
CA ALA A 70 6.97 -3.11 -13.37
C ALA A 70 7.87 -3.23 -14.62
N GLY A 71 9.12 -2.75 -14.54
CA GLY A 71 10.05 -2.63 -15.66
C GLY A 71 11.53 -2.73 -15.26
N SER A 72 11.90 -3.56 -14.29
CA SER A 72 13.28 -3.98 -14.10
C SER A 72 13.33 -5.39 -13.54
N GLU A 73 13.25 -6.38 -14.43
CA GLU A 73 14.17 -7.54 -14.58
C GLU A 73 13.73 -8.39 -15.77
#